data_AF-A0A060YDS2-F1
#
_entry.id   AF-A0A060YDS2-F1
#
_cell.length_a   1.000
_cell.length_b   1.000
_cell.length_c   1.000
_cell.angle_alpha   90.00
_cell.angle_beta   90.00
_cell.angle_gamma   90.00
#
_symmetry.space_group_name_H-M   'P 1'
#
loop_
_entity.id
_entity.type
_entity.pdbx_description
1 polymer ?
#
loop_
_entity_poly.entity_id
_entity_poly.type
_entity_poly.pdbx_seq_one_letter_code
_entity_poly.pdbx_strand_id
1 'polypeptide(L)'
;MVDARGGAMRGCRHNGLRIIIPPRKCSAPTRVTCRLVKRHRLATMPPMVEGEGLASRLIEVGPVGAQFLGKLHLPTAPPPLNEGESLVSRILQLGPPGTKFLGPVLVEIPHFAALRGKERELVILRSETGESWKEHHCEHTGEELNQILNGMDEELDPPEELEKKRICRIITRDFPQYFAVVSRVKQDSSLIGPEGGVLSSTVMPQVQAVFPEGALTKRIRVGLQAQPMNVDMVRKLLGNKATFSPIVTLEPRRRKFHKPITMTIPIPKSNTDPVVNGFGGDQPTLRLLCSITG
;
A
#
# COMPACT_ATOMS: atom_id res chain seq x y z
N MET A 1 7.62 28.89 -7.38
CA MET A 1 6.58 29.33 -8.32
C MET A 1 6.76 28.50 -9.57
N VAL A 2 5.67 28.03 -10.18
CA VAL A 2 5.70 27.34 -11.47
C VAL A 2 4.67 27.97 -12.38
N ASP A 3 4.98 28.07 -13.67
CA ASP A 3 4.07 28.56 -14.71
C ASP A 3 4.08 27.61 -15.92
N ALA A 4 3.64 28.06 -17.09
CA ALA A 4 3.62 27.26 -18.30
C ALA A 4 5.00 26.75 -18.75
N ARG A 5 6.11 27.31 -18.25
CA ARG A 5 7.46 26.79 -18.52
C ARG A 5 7.75 25.50 -17.76
N GLY A 6 6.94 25.17 -16.75
CA GLY A 6 7.20 24.06 -15.85
C GLY A 6 8.27 24.40 -14.80
N GLY A 7 8.65 23.39 -14.03
CA GLY A 7 9.67 23.52 -13.00
C GLY A 7 9.74 22.29 -12.10
N ALA A 8 10.92 22.02 -11.58
CA ALA A 8 11.16 20.98 -10.60
C ALA A 8 11.59 21.61 -9.28
N MET A 9 11.20 21.00 -8.16
CA MET A 9 11.67 21.37 -6.84
C MET A 9 12.07 20.13 -6.07
N ARG A 10 13.15 20.24 -5.29
CA ARG A 10 13.60 19.20 -4.35
C ARG A 10 13.38 19.69 -2.92
N GLY A 11 12.98 18.79 -2.04
CA GLY A 11 12.78 19.09 -0.63
C GLY A 11 14.11 19.41 0.06
N CYS A 12 14.17 20.50 0.81
CA CYS A 12 15.40 20.92 1.51
C CYS A 12 15.72 20.08 2.77
N ARG A 13 14.74 19.38 3.34
CA ARG A 13 14.87 18.64 4.62
C ARG A 13 14.92 17.13 4.47
N HIS A 14 14.40 16.61 3.36
CA HIS A 14 14.29 15.18 3.12
C HIS A 14 14.81 14.88 1.74
N ASN A 15 15.99 14.26 1.70
CA ASN A 15 16.57 13.76 0.46
C ASN A 15 15.58 12.78 -0.19
N GLY A 16 15.30 12.99 -1.47
CA GLY A 16 14.36 12.18 -2.25
C GLY A 16 12.95 12.74 -2.38
N LEU A 17 12.55 13.79 -1.63
CA LEU A 17 11.30 14.50 -1.93
C LEU A 17 11.52 15.38 -3.15
N ARG A 18 10.76 15.17 -4.23
CA ARG A 18 10.85 15.97 -5.46
C ARG A 18 9.47 16.14 -6.09
N ILE A 19 9.17 17.35 -6.56
CA ILE A 19 7.97 17.62 -7.36
C ILE A 19 8.44 18.11 -8.72
N ILE A 20 7.87 17.55 -9.77
CA ILE A 20 8.19 17.88 -11.15
C ILE A 20 6.89 18.24 -11.84
N ILE A 21 6.82 19.48 -12.31
CA ILE A 21 5.70 19.99 -13.10
C ILE A 21 6.24 20.24 -14.50
N PRO A 22 5.92 19.38 -15.47
CA PRO A 22 6.47 19.55 -16.80
C PRO A 22 6.00 20.82 -17.51
N PRO A 23 6.69 21.24 -18.57
CA PRO A 23 6.27 22.36 -19.40
C PRO A 23 4.85 22.17 -19.94
N ARG A 24 4.12 23.28 -20.06
CA ARG A 24 2.74 23.38 -20.58
C ARG A 24 1.68 22.63 -19.74
N LYS A 25 2.02 22.16 -18.54
CA LYS A 25 1.05 21.48 -17.65
C LYS A 25 0.35 22.42 -16.67
N CYS A 26 0.89 23.61 -16.43
CA CYS A 26 0.31 24.63 -15.57
C CYS A 26 -0.18 25.81 -16.42
N SER A 27 -1.47 26.16 -16.32
CA SER A 27 -2.10 27.21 -17.16
C SER A 27 -1.81 28.64 -16.69
N ALA A 28 -1.50 28.81 -15.40
CA ALA A 28 -1.23 30.11 -14.78
C ALA A 28 -0.14 30.00 -13.71
N PRO A 29 0.60 31.09 -13.40
CA PRO A 29 1.60 31.09 -12.35
C PRO A 29 1.03 30.63 -11.00
N THR A 30 1.49 29.47 -10.53
CA THR A 30 0.97 28.79 -9.34
C THR A 30 2.07 28.61 -8.31
N ARG A 31 1.78 28.93 -7.04
CA ARG A 31 2.69 28.71 -5.92
C ARG A 31 2.51 27.29 -5.37
N VAL A 32 3.23 26.34 -5.94
CA VAL A 32 3.21 24.97 -5.45
C VAL A 32 3.98 24.84 -4.13
N THR A 33 3.34 24.19 -3.15
CA THR A 33 3.93 23.91 -1.84
C THR A 33 3.76 22.44 -1.49
N CYS A 34 4.76 21.87 -0.83
CA CYS A 34 4.70 20.53 -0.28
C CYS A 34 5.18 20.54 1.16
N ARG A 35 4.39 19.95 2.06
CA ARG A 35 4.75 19.84 3.48
C ARG A 35 4.49 18.41 3.94
N LEU A 36 5.43 17.85 4.70
CA LEU A 36 5.18 16.60 5.41
C LEU A 36 4.44 16.92 6.70
N VAL A 37 3.24 16.38 6.83
CA VAL A 37 2.42 16.52 8.03
C VAL A 37 3.14 15.80 9.16
N LYS A 38 3.56 16.55 10.18
CA LYS A 38 4.09 15.97 11.41
C LYS A 38 2.91 15.49 12.25
N ARG A 39 2.84 14.20 12.58
CA ARG A 39 1.88 13.72 13.57
C ARG A 39 2.23 14.38 14.90
N HIS A 40 1.32 15.19 15.45
CA HIS A 40 1.45 15.59 16.85
C HIS A 40 1.17 14.36 17.72
N ARG A 41 1.87 14.25 18.87
CA ARG A 41 1.77 13.11 19.79
C ARG A 41 0.31 12.86 20.17
N LEU A 42 -0.03 11.58 20.32
CA LEU A 42 -1.38 11.00 20.46
C LEU A 42 -2.25 11.75 21.49
N ALA A 43 -3.44 12.20 21.08
CA ALA A 43 -4.51 12.62 22.02
C ALA A 43 -5.31 11.42 22.57
N THR A 44 -5.09 10.23 22.02
CA THR A 44 -5.82 9.02 22.43
C THR A 44 -4.86 7.84 22.44
N MET A 45 -4.79 7.18 23.60
CA MET A 45 -4.14 5.89 23.76
C MET A 45 -4.71 4.90 22.73
N PRO A 46 -3.90 4.03 22.10
CA PRO A 46 -4.45 2.92 21.33
C PRO A 46 -5.34 2.07 22.26
N PRO A 47 -6.57 1.71 21.87
CA PRO A 47 -7.34 0.74 22.63
C PRO A 47 -6.59 -0.60 22.57
N MET A 48 -6.12 -1.05 23.73
CA MET A 48 -5.43 -2.33 23.87
C MET A 48 -6.47 -3.45 23.88
N VAL A 49 -6.26 -4.49 23.07
CA VAL A 49 -7.00 -5.76 23.14
C VAL A 49 -6.30 -6.74 24.09
N GLU A 50 -7.05 -7.72 24.59
CA GLU A 50 -6.61 -8.70 25.58
C GLU A 50 -5.31 -9.40 25.14
N GLY A 51 -4.21 -9.19 25.87
CA GLY A 51 -2.91 -9.84 25.64
C GLY A 51 -1.73 -8.95 25.22
N GLU A 52 -1.91 -7.66 24.97
CA GLU A 52 -0.81 -6.73 24.69
C GLU A 52 -0.37 -5.92 25.93
N GLY A 53 0.94 -5.90 26.20
CA GLY A 53 1.59 -5.00 27.16
C GLY A 53 2.71 -4.21 26.49
N LEU A 54 2.87 -2.93 26.86
CA LEU A 54 3.95 -2.07 26.35
C LEU A 54 5.32 -2.64 26.77
N ALA A 55 6.13 -3.07 25.81
CA ALA A 55 7.49 -3.57 26.05
C ALA A 55 8.51 -2.46 26.43
N SER A 56 8.12 -1.18 26.38
CA SER A 56 8.96 -0.06 26.81
C SER A 56 8.14 1.17 27.23
N ARG A 57 8.67 2.01 28.14
CA ARG A 57 8.09 3.33 28.46
C ARG A 57 8.31 4.31 27.30
N LEU A 58 7.25 4.98 26.85
CA LEU A 58 7.33 6.07 25.87
C LEU A 58 8.08 7.26 26.49
N ILE A 59 9.20 7.69 25.90
CA ILE A 59 9.95 8.86 26.36
C ILE A 59 9.64 10.06 25.47
N GLU A 60 9.06 11.08 26.09
CA GLU A 60 8.81 12.40 25.53
C GLU A 60 9.90 13.37 26.02
N VAL A 61 10.63 13.99 25.08
CA VAL A 61 11.49 15.15 25.34
C VAL A 61 11.18 16.26 24.34
N GLY A 62 11.04 17.50 24.84
CA GLY A 62 10.75 18.72 24.08
C GLY A 62 9.43 19.40 24.52
N PRO A 63 9.37 20.75 24.60
CA PRO A 63 8.37 21.46 25.40
C PRO A 63 6.94 21.23 24.87
N VAL A 64 6.09 20.72 25.76
CA VAL A 64 4.66 20.53 25.50
C VAL A 64 3.99 21.91 25.55
N GLY A 65 3.32 22.31 24.46
CA GLY A 65 2.49 23.52 24.42
C GLY A 65 3.07 24.75 23.70
N ALA A 66 4.28 24.69 23.13
CA ALA A 66 4.80 25.80 22.33
C ALA A 66 4.14 25.83 20.93
N GLN A 67 3.14 26.69 20.75
CA GLN A 67 2.60 27.02 19.43
C GLN A 67 3.59 27.90 18.65
N PHE A 68 4.53 27.27 17.95
CA PHE A 68 5.32 27.94 16.93
C PHE A 68 4.87 27.52 15.53
N LEU A 69 4.44 28.53 14.77
CA LEU A 69 4.11 28.53 13.33
C LEU A 69 2.86 27.73 12.90
N GLY A 70 1.75 28.47 12.75
CA GLY A 70 0.63 28.25 11.82
C GLY A 70 -0.07 26.88 11.85
N LYS A 71 -1.37 26.85 12.17
CA LYS A 71 -2.26 25.66 12.19
C LYS A 71 -1.72 24.51 11.33
N LEU A 72 -1.15 23.51 12.01
CA LEU A 72 -0.76 22.24 11.42
C LEU A 72 -2.08 21.52 11.08
N HIS A 73 -2.55 21.69 9.85
CA HIS A 73 -3.73 20.97 9.37
C HIS A 73 -3.32 19.51 9.18
N LEU A 74 -3.42 18.74 10.26
CA LEU A 74 -3.47 17.29 10.20
C LEU A 74 -4.80 16.91 9.53
N PRO A 75 -4.85 15.82 8.75
CA PRO A 75 -6.13 15.27 8.33
C PRO A 75 -6.93 14.90 9.58
N THR A 76 -8.22 15.25 9.57
CA THR A 76 -9.14 15.00 10.69
C THR A 76 -9.28 13.50 10.96
N ALA A 77 -9.26 12.69 9.89
CA ALA A 77 -9.21 11.24 9.98
C ALA A 77 -7.89 10.71 9.39
N PRO A 78 -7.16 9.81 10.08
CA PRO A 78 -6.03 9.14 9.48
C PRO A 78 -6.49 8.21 8.33
N PRO A 79 -5.60 7.85 7.39
CA PRO A 79 -5.91 6.83 6.39
C PRO A 79 -6.37 5.53 7.07
N PRO A 80 -7.48 4.91 6.62
CA PRO A 80 -7.91 3.63 7.14
C PRO A 80 -6.89 2.57 6.72
N LEU A 81 -6.36 1.81 7.69
CA LEU A 81 -5.39 0.75 7.47
C LEU A 81 -5.97 -0.57 7.97
N ASN A 82 -5.94 -1.59 7.13
CA ASN A 82 -6.32 -2.95 7.49
C ASN A 82 -5.14 -3.72 8.11
N GLU A 83 -5.41 -4.95 8.58
CA GLU A 83 -4.36 -5.86 9.03
C GLU A 83 -3.33 -6.10 7.91
N GLY A 84 -2.04 -6.04 8.24
CA GLY A 84 -0.97 -6.16 7.26
C GLY A 84 -0.73 -4.90 6.41
N GLU A 85 -1.43 -3.79 6.67
CA GLU A 85 -1.17 -2.49 6.04
C GLU A 85 -0.38 -1.56 6.97
N SER A 86 0.44 -0.69 6.39
CA SER A 86 1.21 0.27 7.19
C SER A 86 1.50 1.55 6.41
N LEU A 87 1.43 2.69 7.08
CA LEU A 87 1.87 3.96 6.53
C LEU A 87 3.40 3.99 6.47
N VAL A 88 3.95 4.05 5.27
CA VAL A 88 5.41 3.91 5.03
C VAL A 88 6.09 5.21 4.61
N SER A 89 5.32 6.28 4.43
CA SER A 89 5.80 7.66 4.30
C SER A 89 4.97 8.57 5.19
N ARG A 90 5.50 9.73 5.56
CA ARG A 90 4.67 10.78 6.15
C ARG A 90 3.60 11.22 5.17
N ILE A 91 2.45 11.61 5.71
CA ILE A 91 1.37 12.21 4.92
C ILE A 91 1.88 13.51 4.31
N LEU A 92 1.67 13.67 3.01
CA LEU A 92 2.05 14.86 2.27
C LEU A 92 0.85 15.76 2.13
N GLN A 93 1.03 17.01 2.49
CA GLN A 93 0.10 18.07 2.18
C GLN A 93 0.62 18.83 0.96
N LEU A 94 -0.17 18.86 -0.11
CA LEU A 94 0.14 19.61 -1.31
C LEU A 94 -0.73 20.87 -1.37
N GLY A 95 -0.18 21.93 -1.94
CA GLY A 95 -0.86 23.19 -2.10
C GLY A 95 -0.56 23.84 -3.44
N PRO A 96 -1.52 24.57 -4.04
CA PRO A 96 -2.89 24.76 -3.54
C PRO A 96 -3.77 23.50 -3.70
N PRO A 97 -4.58 23.09 -2.71
CA PRO A 97 -5.53 21.98 -2.88
C PRO A 97 -6.52 22.26 -4.01
N GLY A 98 -6.89 21.24 -4.77
CA GLY A 98 -7.79 21.36 -5.92
C GLY A 98 -7.14 21.94 -7.18
N THR A 99 -5.82 22.22 -7.15
CA THR A 99 -5.08 22.63 -8.35
C THR A 99 -5.17 21.55 -9.41
N LYS A 100 -5.66 21.90 -10.60
CA LYS A 100 -5.72 21.02 -11.77
C LYS A 100 -4.62 21.36 -12.76
N PHE A 101 -4.04 20.34 -13.36
CA PHE A 101 -3.02 20.45 -14.40
C PHE A 101 -3.59 20.01 -15.75
N LEU A 102 -3.05 20.58 -16.83
CA LEU A 102 -3.41 20.20 -18.20
C LEU A 102 -2.90 18.81 -18.59
N GLY A 103 -2.07 18.19 -17.76
CA GLY A 103 -1.61 16.81 -17.92
C GLY A 103 -0.88 16.33 -16.67
N PRO A 104 -0.26 15.13 -16.73
CA PRO A 104 0.34 14.52 -15.56
C PRO A 104 1.52 15.32 -15.02
N VAL A 105 1.60 15.41 -13.69
CA VAL A 105 2.73 15.91 -12.91
C VAL A 105 3.22 14.81 -11.98
N LEU A 106 4.46 14.94 -11.51
CA LEU A 106 5.13 13.91 -10.72
C LEU A 106 5.45 14.41 -9.32
N VAL A 107 5.21 13.54 -8.33
CA VAL A 107 5.61 13.75 -6.94
C VAL A 107 6.35 12.52 -6.46
N GLU A 108 7.66 12.66 -6.24
CA GLU A 108 8.53 11.61 -5.72
C GLU A 108 8.71 11.79 -4.22
N ILE A 109 8.51 10.72 -3.46
CA ILE A 109 8.51 10.72 -2.00
C ILE A 109 9.33 9.53 -1.49
N PRO A 110 10.27 9.74 -0.56
CA PRO A 110 10.98 8.63 0.08
C PRO A 110 10.04 7.85 1.01
N HIS A 111 10.15 6.52 0.99
CA HIS A 111 9.41 5.62 1.88
C HIS A 111 10.34 4.71 2.67
N PHE A 112 9.81 4.12 3.73
CA PHE A 112 10.55 3.23 4.65
C PHE A 112 10.05 1.78 4.61
N ALA A 113 9.16 1.45 3.66
CA ALA A 113 8.66 0.10 3.46
C ALA A 113 9.80 -0.89 3.14
N ALA A 114 9.76 -2.06 3.75
CA ALA A 114 10.45 -3.25 3.26
C ALA A 114 9.48 -4.05 2.39
N LEU A 115 9.63 -3.93 1.06
CA LEU A 115 8.72 -4.57 0.10
C LEU A 115 8.95 -6.09 -0.05
N ARG A 116 10.12 -6.57 0.38
CA ARG A 116 10.52 -7.99 0.34
C ARG A 116 10.35 -8.57 -1.08
N GLY A 117 10.95 -7.87 -2.05
CA GLY A 117 10.73 -8.16 -3.46
C GLY A 117 9.29 -7.84 -3.85
N LYS A 118 8.52 -8.84 -4.28
CA LYS A 118 7.15 -8.68 -4.78
C LYS A 118 6.07 -9.06 -3.76
N GLU A 119 6.42 -9.40 -2.52
CA GLU A 119 5.46 -9.81 -1.49
C GLU A 119 4.52 -8.68 -1.07
N ARG A 120 5.03 -7.45 -1.07
CA ARG A 120 4.27 -6.25 -0.70
C ARG A 120 4.33 -5.21 -1.81
N GLU A 121 3.30 -4.39 -1.88
CA GLU A 121 3.20 -3.27 -2.81
C GLU A 121 3.00 -1.95 -2.07
N LEU A 122 3.24 -0.86 -2.79
CA LEU A 122 2.89 0.48 -2.35
C LEU A 122 1.57 0.91 -2.98
N VAL A 123 0.68 1.44 -2.15
CA VAL A 123 -0.61 2.00 -2.55
C VAL A 123 -0.62 3.46 -2.15
N ILE A 124 -1.08 4.30 -3.06
CA ILE A 124 -1.21 5.73 -2.82
C ILE A 124 -2.65 5.98 -2.44
N LEU A 125 -2.86 6.56 -1.25
CA LEU A 125 -4.16 7.06 -0.83
C LEU A 125 -4.18 8.58 -0.97
N ARG A 126 -5.33 9.12 -1.34
CA ARG A 126 -5.57 10.57 -1.43
C ARG A 126 -6.79 10.98 -0.62
N SER A 127 -6.77 12.22 -0.16
CA SER A 127 -7.89 12.86 0.52
C SER A 127 -8.06 14.30 0.05
N GLU A 128 -9.28 14.65 -0.38
CA GLU A 128 -9.60 15.99 -0.84
C GLU A 128 -9.80 16.98 0.32
N THR A 129 -10.28 16.48 1.48
CA THR A 129 -10.66 17.31 2.65
C THR A 129 -9.93 16.93 3.94
N GLY A 130 -9.28 15.76 3.98
CA GLY A 130 -8.72 15.16 5.20
C GLY A 130 -9.71 14.34 6.03
N GLU A 131 -10.96 14.19 5.60
CA GLU A 131 -12.01 13.46 6.33
C GLU A 131 -12.18 12.02 5.83
N SER A 132 -12.02 11.80 4.52
CA SER A 132 -12.13 10.49 3.89
C SER A 132 -10.94 10.23 2.98
N TRP A 133 -10.58 8.96 2.83
CA TRP A 133 -9.45 8.52 2.03
C TRP A 133 -9.92 7.53 0.98
N LYS A 134 -9.33 7.63 -0.21
CA LYS A 134 -9.57 6.72 -1.32
C LYS A 134 -8.25 6.37 -2.00
N GLU A 135 -8.20 5.23 -2.68
CA GLU A 135 -7.06 4.87 -3.51
C GLU A 135 -6.90 5.88 -4.67
N HIS A 136 -5.67 6.32 -4.88
CA HIS A 136 -5.33 7.25 -5.95
C HIS A 136 -5.07 6.47 -7.24
N HIS A 137 -5.87 6.75 -8.25
CA HIS A 137 -5.69 6.25 -9.60
C HIS A 137 -5.45 7.44 -10.53
N CYS A 138 -4.49 7.29 -11.44
CA CYS A 138 -4.22 8.28 -12.47
C CYS A 138 -4.03 7.57 -13.81
N GLU A 139 -5.02 7.71 -14.69
CA GLU A 139 -4.93 7.20 -16.06
C GLU A 139 -3.95 8.06 -16.88
N HIS A 140 -3.04 7.37 -17.55
CA HIS A 140 -2.04 7.95 -18.43
C HIS A 140 -1.66 6.95 -19.52
N THR A 141 -1.35 7.45 -20.71
CA THR A 141 -0.82 6.60 -21.79
C THR A 141 0.69 6.43 -21.67
N GLY A 142 1.25 5.36 -22.25
CA GLY A 142 2.70 5.16 -22.30
C GLY A 142 3.42 6.30 -23.03
N GLU A 143 2.80 6.86 -24.07
CA GLU A 143 3.30 8.02 -24.81
C GLU A 143 3.32 9.28 -23.95
N GLU A 144 2.26 9.54 -23.17
CA GLU A 144 2.21 10.66 -22.23
C GLU A 144 3.32 10.56 -21.16
N LEU A 145 3.65 9.35 -20.71
CA LEU A 145 4.72 9.12 -19.73
C LEU A 145 6.12 9.27 -20.35
N ASN A 146 6.33 8.73 -21.55
CA ASN A 146 7.60 8.86 -22.27
C ASN A 146 7.90 10.31 -22.63
N GLN A 147 6.86 11.08 -22.95
CA GLN A 147 6.95 12.51 -23.24
C GLN A 147 6.70 13.39 -22.02
N ILE A 148 6.60 12.83 -20.81
CA ILE A 148 6.14 13.60 -19.65
C ILE A 148 7.03 14.80 -19.38
N LEU A 149 8.35 14.64 -19.54
CA LEU A 149 9.34 15.69 -19.32
C LEU A 149 9.40 16.72 -20.46
N ASN A 150 9.01 16.36 -21.69
CA ASN A 150 8.86 17.27 -22.83
C ASN A 150 9.95 18.38 -22.93
N GLY A 151 11.22 17.98 -22.99
CA GLY A 151 12.36 18.91 -23.14
C GLY A 151 12.81 19.61 -21.85
N MET A 152 12.31 19.18 -20.70
CA MET A 152 12.83 19.58 -19.39
C MET A 152 14.17 18.89 -19.13
N ASP A 153 15.17 19.65 -18.67
CA ASP A 153 16.49 19.14 -18.26
C ASP A 153 16.43 18.47 -16.88
N GLU A 154 15.64 17.41 -16.79
CA GLU A 154 15.46 16.61 -15.60
C GLU A 154 15.42 15.13 -16.00
N GLU A 155 16.06 14.27 -15.22
CA GLU A 155 16.03 12.83 -15.46
C GLU A 155 15.05 12.13 -14.51
N LEU A 156 14.38 11.11 -15.02
CA LEU A 156 13.51 10.23 -14.24
C LEU A 156 14.20 8.89 -14.06
N ASP A 157 14.49 8.55 -12.81
CA ASP A 157 14.96 7.20 -12.46
C ASP A 157 13.94 6.15 -12.96
N PRO A 158 14.39 5.03 -13.54
CA PRO A 158 13.53 3.92 -13.89
C PRO A 158 12.94 3.25 -12.63
N PRO A 159 11.85 2.47 -12.74
CA PRO A 159 11.20 1.84 -11.59
C PRO A 159 12.14 1.03 -10.69
N GLU A 160 13.11 0.33 -11.29
CA GLU A 160 14.10 -0.48 -10.57
C GLU A 160 15.02 0.37 -9.67
N GLU A 161 15.45 1.54 -10.15
CA GLU A 161 16.28 2.47 -9.38
C GLU A 161 15.48 3.17 -8.30
N LEU A 162 14.22 3.50 -8.57
CA LEU A 162 13.30 4.03 -7.56
C LEU A 162 13.10 3.05 -6.41
N GLU A 163 12.96 1.75 -6.71
CA GLU A 163 12.83 0.70 -5.70
C GLU A 163 14.08 0.61 -4.81
N LYS A 164 15.29 0.62 -5.42
CA LYS A 164 16.57 0.64 -4.68
C LYS A 164 16.71 1.87 -3.78
N LYS A 165 16.33 3.04 -4.29
CA LYS A 165 16.35 4.31 -3.55
C LYS A 165 15.19 4.46 -2.56
N ARG A 166 14.24 3.53 -2.55
CA ARG A 166 12.98 3.56 -1.78
C ARG A 166 12.19 4.86 -2.02
N ILE A 167 12.00 5.19 -3.29
CA ILE A 167 11.25 6.37 -3.73
C ILE A 167 9.94 5.92 -4.37
N CYS A 168 8.82 6.43 -3.86
CA CYS A 168 7.51 6.28 -4.46
C CYS A 168 7.25 7.47 -5.40
N ARG A 169 7.07 7.22 -6.70
CA ARG A 169 6.66 8.24 -7.67
C ARG A 169 5.15 8.22 -7.85
N ILE A 170 4.48 9.29 -7.40
CA ILE A 170 3.05 9.54 -7.62
C ILE A 170 2.91 10.30 -8.94
N ILE A 171 2.13 9.76 -9.86
CA ILE A 171 1.69 10.44 -11.07
C ILE A 171 0.28 10.98 -10.79
N THR A 172 0.04 12.28 -10.99
CA THR A 172 -1.28 12.88 -10.75
C THR A 172 -1.57 14.00 -11.74
N ARG A 173 -2.85 14.30 -12.00
CA ARG A 173 -3.28 15.46 -12.82
C ARG A 173 -3.85 16.59 -11.97
N ASP A 174 -3.94 16.37 -10.67
CA ASP A 174 -4.45 17.34 -9.72
C ASP A 174 -3.82 17.16 -8.34
N PHE A 175 -3.87 18.19 -7.51
CA PHE A 175 -3.42 18.11 -6.13
C PHE A 175 -4.59 17.94 -5.16
N PRO A 176 -4.75 16.76 -4.53
CA PRO A 176 -5.60 16.64 -3.35
C PRO A 176 -4.99 17.41 -2.19
N GLN A 177 -5.76 17.61 -1.12
CA GLN A 177 -5.21 18.19 0.10
C GLN A 177 -4.13 17.30 0.71
N TYR A 178 -4.32 15.98 0.68
CA TYR A 178 -3.35 15.01 1.22
C TYR A 178 -3.09 13.82 0.31
N PHE A 179 -1.84 13.35 0.33
CA PHE A 179 -1.43 12.02 -0.11
C PHE A 179 -0.83 11.22 1.05
N ALA A 180 -1.04 9.91 1.02
CA ALA A 180 -0.42 8.96 1.92
C ALA A 180 0.10 7.76 1.12
N VAL A 181 1.28 7.26 1.48
CA VAL A 181 1.86 6.04 0.88
C VAL A 181 1.74 4.92 1.89
N VAL A 182 1.00 3.89 1.53
CA VAL A 182 0.71 2.71 2.35
C VAL A 182 1.40 1.51 1.75
N SER A 183 2.01 0.67 2.56
CA SER A 183 2.46 -0.65 2.14
C SER A 183 1.45 -1.70 2.59
N ARG A 184 1.04 -2.58 1.67
CA ARG A 184 0.17 -3.72 1.94
C ARG A 184 0.71 -4.98 1.25
N VAL A 185 0.18 -6.15 1.59
CA VAL A 185 0.47 -7.39 0.84
C VAL A 185 0.04 -7.21 -0.61
N LYS A 186 0.83 -7.74 -1.55
CA LYS A 186 0.53 -7.64 -2.98
C LYS A 186 -0.89 -8.18 -3.25
N GLN A 187 -1.71 -7.35 -3.89
CA GLN A 187 -3.09 -7.69 -4.21
C GLN A 187 -3.29 -7.73 -5.72
N ASP A 188 -3.59 -8.92 -6.23
CA ASP A 188 -4.00 -9.12 -7.61
C ASP A 188 -5.51 -8.91 -7.71
N SER A 189 -5.96 -7.91 -8.48
CA SER A 189 -7.39 -7.57 -8.56
C SER A 189 -7.93 -7.59 -9.98
N SER A 190 -9.17 -8.07 -10.13
CA SER A 190 -9.90 -8.09 -11.40
C SER A 190 -11.38 -7.78 -11.20
N LEU A 191 -12.04 -7.31 -12.25
CA LEU A 191 -13.48 -7.15 -12.29
C LEU A 191 -14.10 -8.49 -12.70
N ILE A 192 -14.84 -9.11 -11.78
CA ILE A 192 -15.51 -10.41 -11.99
C ILE A 192 -17.02 -10.18 -11.91
N GLY A 193 -17.76 -10.71 -12.88
CA GLY A 193 -19.22 -10.58 -12.99
C GLY A 193 -19.98 -11.91 -12.95
N PRO A 194 -21.26 -11.89 -13.36
CA PRO A 194 -22.09 -13.10 -13.45
C PRO A 194 -21.52 -14.19 -14.35
N GLU A 195 -20.73 -13.83 -15.34
CA GLU A 195 -20.00 -14.75 -16.23
C GLU A 195 -18.98 -15.63 -15.49
N GLY A 196 -18.65 -15.30 -14.23
CA GLY A 196 -17.59 -15.95 -13.48
C GLY A 196 -16.21 -15.43 -13.87
N GLY A 197 -15.17 -16.13 -13.44
CA GLY A 197 -13.80 -15.73 -13.74
C GLY A 197 -12.77 -16.43 -12.87
N VAL A 198 -11.51 -16.20 -13.19
CA VAL A 198 -10.37 -16.78 -12.45
C VAL A 198 -9.45 -15.65 -12.03
N LEU A 199 -9.04 -15.69 -10.76
CA LEU A 199 -8.07 -14.76 -10.20
C LEU A 199 -6.88 -15.58 -9.68
N SER A 200 -5.69 -15.30 -10.20
CA SER A 200 -4.45 -16.02 -9.83
C SER A 200 -3.45 -15.04 -9.24
N SER A 201 -2.69 -15.47 -8.22
CA SER A 201 -1.69 -14.60 -7.61
C SER A 201 -0.44 -14.47 -8.48
N THR A 202 0.07 -13.24 -8.65
CA THR A 202 1.32 -12.98 -9.35
C THR A 202 2.55 -13.30 -8.51
N VAL A 203 2.43 -13.22 -7.18
CA VAL A 203 3.52 -13.58 -6.25
C VAL A 203 3.68 -15.10 -6.19
N MET A 204 2.56 -15.83 -6.15
CA MET A 204 2.56 -17.29 -6.11
C MET A 204 1.51 -17.86 -7.05
N PRO A 205 1.89 -18.24 -8.29
CA PRO A 205 0.96 -18.68 -9.34
C PRO A 205 0.11 -19.91 -9.00
N GLN A 206 0.53 -20.72 -8.02
CA GLN A 206 -0.25 -21.86 -7.52
C GLN A 206 -1.48 -21.44 -6.70
N VAL A 207 -1.50 -20.20 -6.21
CA VAL A 207 -2.64 -19.65 -5.47
C VAL A 207 -3.66 -19.09 -6.45
N GLN A 208 -4.87 -19.64 -6.42
CA GLN A 208 -5.94 -19.27 -7.36
C GLN A 208 -7.30 -19.26 -6.67
N ALA A 209 -8.18 -18.38 -7.14
CA ALA A 209 -9.60 -18.34 -6.81
C ALA A 209 -10.42 -18.42 -8.09
N VAL A 210 -11.30 -19.41 -8.19
CA VAL A 210 -12.17 -19.64 -9.36
C VAL A 210 -13.62 -19.35 -8.98
N PHE A 211 -14.21 -18.41 -9.69
CA PHE A 211 -15.59 -17.96 -9.56
C PHE A 211 -16.42 -18.63 -10.65
N PRO A 212 -17.34 -19.57 -10.30
CA PRO A 212 -18.22 -20.15 -11.30
C PRO A 212 -19.26 -19.13 -11.79
N GLU A 213 -19.84 -19.40 -12.96
CA GLU A 213 -20.95 -18.60 -13.51
C GLU A 213 -22.10 -18.51 -12.51
N GLY A 214 -22.62 -17.30 -12.27
CA GLY A 214 -23.69 -17.02 -11.32
C GLY A 214 -23.24 -16.93 -9.86
N ALA A 215 -21.93 -16.98 -9.55
CA ALA A 215 -21.44 -16.71 -8.21
C ALA A 215 -21.67 -15.24 -7.76
N LEU A 216 -21.71 -14.34 -8.74
CA LEU A 216 -21.91 -12.90 -8.58
C LEU A 216 -23.10 -12.44 -9.43
N THR A 217 -23.85 -11.45 -8.95
CA THR A 217 -24.97 -10.84 -9.70
C THR A 217 -24.59 -9.53 -10.39
N LYS A 218 -23.46 -8.95 -10.00
CA LYS A 218 -22.91 -7.70 -10.55
C LYS A 218 -21.42 -7.85 -10.75
N ARG A 219 -20.88 -7.09 -11.70
CA ARG A 219 -19.44 -6.93 -11.85
C ARG A 219 -18.88 -6.15 -10.65
N ILE A 220 -18.02 -6.81 -9.88
CA ILE A 220 -17.35 -6.22 -8.72
C ILE A 220 -15.83 -6.42 -8.84
N ARG A 221 -15.06 -5.51 -8.23
CA ARG A 221 -13.62 -5.69 -8.10
C ARG A 221 -13.36 -6.68 -6.96
N VAL A 222 -12.72 -7.79 -7.30
CA VAL A 222 -12.27 -8.81 -6.35
C VAL A 222 -10.75 -8.77 -6.30
N GLY A 223 -10.18 -8.89 -5.10
CA GLY A 223 -8.74 -8.94 -4.86
C GLY A 223 -8.33 -10.28 -4.25
N LEU A 224 -7.18 -10.80 -4.69
CA LEU A 224 -6.53 -11.98 -4.14
C LEU A 224 -5.15 -11.57 -3.62
N GLN A 225 -4.90 -11.81 -2.34
CA GLN A 225 -3.61 -11.60 -1.72
C GLN A 225 -3.03 -12.96 -1.34
N ALA A 226 -1.73 -13.13 -1.59
CA ALA A 226 -0.98 -14.31 -1.16
C ALA A 226 0.29 -13.84 -0.44
N GLN A 227 0.35 -14.08 0.87
CA GLN A 227 1.52 -13.76 1.68
C GLN A 227 2.34 -15.03 1.93
N PRO A 228 3.56 -15.14 1.36
CA PRO A 228 4.45 -16.26 1.63
C PRO A 228 4.87 -16.30 3.10
N MET A 229 5.08 -17.51 3.61
CA MET A 229 5.59 -17.72 4.96
C MET A 229 7.11 -17.76 4.94
N ASN A 230 7.75 -16.98 5.81
CA ASN A 230 9.18 -17.07 6.01
C ASN A 230 9.50 -18.31 6.86
N VAL A 231 10.09 -19.32 6.22
CA VAL A 231 10.38 -20.62 6.83
C VAL A 231 11.32 -20.50 8.04
N ASP A 232 12.34 -19.64 7.95
CA ASP A 232 13.29 -19.43 9.05
C ASP A 232 12.61 -18.79 10.26
N MET A 233 11.70 -17.84 10.02
CA MET A 233 10.90 -17.21 11.07
C MET A 233 9.97 -18.21 11.75
N VAL A 234 9.28 -19.05 10.96
CA VAL A 234 8.41 -20.12 11.50
C VAL A 234 9.23 -21.11 12.32
N ARG A 235 10.37 -21.57 11.80
CA ARG A 235 11.27 -22.50 12.50
C ARG A 235 11.81 -21.88 13.79
N LYS A 236 12.15 -20.59 13.79
CA LYS A 236 12.60 -19.90 15.00
C LYS A 236 11.53 -19.83 16.08
N LEU A 237 10.27 -19.65 15.71
CA LEU A 237 9.15 -19.50 16.66
C LEU A 237 8.57 -20.84 17.12
N LEU A 238 8.46 -21.81 16.22
CA LEU A 238 7.71 -23.04 16.43
C LEU A 238 8.58 -24.31 16.31
N GLY A 239 9.86 -24.19 15.96
CA GLY A 239 10.72 -25.33 15.65
C GLY A 239 10.16 -26.14 14.48
N ASN A 240 10.11 -27.46 14.65
CA ASN A 240 9.56 -28.40 13.67
C ASN A 240 8.10 -28.79 13.98
N LYS A 241 7.40 -28.06 14.85
CA LYS A 241 6.05 -28.43 15.30
C LYS A 241 4.99 -28.22 14.22
N ALA A 242 5.18 -27.25 13.34
CA ALA A 242 4.22 -26.92 12.29
C ALA A 242 4.92 -26.24 11.11
N THR A 243 4.38 -26.49 9.92
CA THR A 243 4.72 -25.79 8.67
C THR A 243 3.46 -25.19 8.09
N PHE A 244 3.57 -24.03 7.44
CA PHE A 244 2.43 -23.27 6.95
C PHE A 244 2.48 -23.08 5.44
N SER A 245 1.31 -23.15 4.82
CA SER A 245 1.07 -22.63 3.47
C SER A 245 1.12 -21.09 3.51
N PRO A 246 1.15 -20.40 2.36
CA PRO A 246 0.83 -18.97 2.37
C PRO A 246 -0.48 -18.65 3.08
N ILE A 247 -0.55 -17.44 3.62
CA ILE A 247 -1.82 -16.83 3.99
C ILE A 247 -2.47 -16.33 2.71
N VAL A 248 -3.68 -16.78 2.43
CA VAL A 248 -4.44 -16.38 1.25
C VAL A 248 -5.67 -15.61 1.69
N THR A 249 -5.82 -14.40 1.18
CA THR A 249 -6.92 -13.49 1.54
C THR A 249 -7.70 -13.09 0.29
N LEU A 250 -9.02 -13.24 0.37
CA LEU A 250 -9.95 -12.81 -0.67
C LEU A 250 -10.64 -11.51 -0.24
N GLU A 251 -10.41 -10.44 -0.98
CA GLU A 251 -10.99 -9.12 -0.76
C GLU A 251 -12.10 -8.84 -1.78
N PRO A 252 -13.19 -8.15 -1.40
CA PRO A 252 -13.49 -7.68 -0.05
C PRO A 252 -13.92 -8.81 0.90
N ARG A 253 -13.37 -8.81 2.12
CA ARG A 253 -13.78 -9.72 3.21
C ARG A 253 -15.25 -9.50 3.61
N ARG A 254 -15.81 -10.43 4.38
CA ARG A 254 -17.22 -10.44 4.85
C ARG A 254 -18.26 -10.37 3.71
N ARG A 255 -18.00 -11.02 2.58
CA ARG A 255 -18.96 -11.19 1.48
C ARG A 255 -19.50 -12.61 1.42
N LYS A 256 -20.78 -12.72 1.05
CA LYS A 256 -21.42 -13.98 0.68
C LYS A 256 -21.54 -14.05 -0.83
N PHE A 257 -21.13 -15.16 -1.42
CA PHE A 257 -21.30 -15.45 -2.84
C PHE A 257 -22.51 -16.35 -3.04
N HIS A 258 -23.15 -16.26 -4.22
CA HIS A 258 -24.33 -17.06 -4.53
C HIS A 258 -23.98 -18.52 -4.87
N LYS A 259 -22.73 -18.78 -5.25
CA LYS A 259 -22.19 -20.12 -5.50
C LYS A 259 -20.83 -20.29 -4.80
N PRO A 260 -20.43 -21.54 -4.48
CA PRO A 260 -19.12 -21.80 -3.90
C PRO A 260 -17.98 -21.33 -4.80
N ILE A 261 -16.96 -20.72 -4.20
CA ILE A 261 -15.73 -20.30 -4.88
C ILE A 261 -14.69 -21.40 -4.66
N THR A 262 -14.02 -21.84 -5.72
CA THR A 262 -12.96 -22.85 -5.61
C THR A 262 -11.64 -22.16 -5.36
N MET A 263 -10.99 -22.50 -4.23
CA MET A 263 -9.68 -21.98 -3.85
C MET A 263 -8.61 -23.05 -4.07
N THR A 264 -7.50 -22.67 -4.70
CA THR A 264 -6.29 -23.49 -4.82
C THR A 264 -5.20 -22.85 -3.97
N ILE A 265 -4.63 -23.61 -3.04
CA ILE A 265 -3.58 -23.17 -2.11
C ILE A 265 -2.50 -24.26 -2.09
N PRO A 266 -1.21 -23.93 -2.25
CA PRO A 266 -0.16 -24.93 -2.19
C PRO A 266 -0.04 -25.49 -0.77
N ILE A 267 0.16 -26.80 -0.67
CA ILE A 267 0.35 -27.47 0.61
C ILE A 267 1.66 -27.00 1.27
N PRO A 268 1.71 -26.93 2.62
CA PRO A 268 2.96 -26.66 3.33
C PRO A 268 4.00 -27.72 2.97
N LYS A 269 5.23 -27.31 2.66
CA LYS A 269 6.33 -28.24 2.42
C LYS A 269 6.76 -28.85 3.77
N SER A 270 6.63 -30.16 3.93
CA SER A 270 7.22 -30.88 5.06
C SER A 270 8.74 -30.98 4.85
N ASN A 271 9.53 -30.82 5.92
CA ASN A 271 10.95 -31.14 5.87
C ASN A 271 11.04 -32.67 5.76
N THR A 272 11.53 -33.17 4.64
CA THR A 272 11.86 -34.60 4.48
C THR A 272 13.15 -34.92 5.23
N ASP A 273 13.16 -34.73 6.55
CA ASP A 273 14.14 -35.35 7.43
C ASP A 273 13.51 -36.63 7.98
N PRO A 274 13.91 -37.82 7.49
CA PRO A 274 13.28 -39.10 7.82
C PRO A 274 13.48 -39.56 9.28
N VAL A 275 14.04 -38.74 10.16
CA VAL A 275 14.53 -39.16 11.48
C VAL A 275 13.55 -38.85 12.62
N VAL A 276 12.46 -38.10 12.40
CA VAL A 276 11.56 -37.68 13.51
C VAL A 276 10.06 -37.87 13.21
N ASN A 277 9.68 -38.88 12.43
CA ASN A 277 8.28 -39.28 12.34
C ASN A 277 7.98 -40.42 13.32
N GLY A 278 8.08 -40.10 14.63
CA GLY A 278 7.66 -40.98 15.73
C GLY A 278 6.17 -40.89 16.10
N PHE A 279 5.38 -40.11 15.35
CA PHE A 279 3.93 -40.01 15.55
C PHE A 279 3.18 -40.63 14.37
N GLY A 280 3.29 -41.97 14.27
CA GLY A 280 2.39 -42.78 13.45
C GLY A 280 1.04 -42.87 14.12
N GLY A 281 0.09 -42.06 13.67
CA GLY A 281 -1.32 -42.15 14.02
C GLY A 281 -2.18 -41.82 12.80
N ASP A 282 -3.30 -42.52 12.67
CA ASP A 282 -4.28 -42.50 11.57
C ASP A 282 -5.03 -41.15 11.40
N GLN A 283 -4.46 -40.04 11.89
CA GLN A 283 -5.08 -38.71 11.85
C GLN A 283 -4.44 -37.81 10.79
N PRO A 284 -5.25 -37.06 10.02
CA PRO A 284 -4.72 -36.11 9.04
C PRO A 284 -3.94 -35.01 9.75
N THR A 285 -2.66 -34.88 9.39
CA THR A 285 -1.75 -33.85 9.90
C THR A 285 -1.99 -32.48 9.26
N LEU A 286 -2.67 -32.44 8.11
CA LEU A 286 -3.03 -31.22 7.41
C LEU A 286 -4.32 -30.61 8.00
N ARG A 287 -4.26 -29.32 8.35
CA ARG A 287 -5.40 -28.55 8.87
C ARG A 287 -5.64 -27.31 8.01
N LEU A 288 -6.90 -27.02 7.71
CA LEU A 288 -7.32 -25.77 7.06
C LEU A 288 -7.76 -24.78 8.14
N LEU A 289 -7.10 -23.63 8.20
CA LEU A 289 -7.46 -22.52 9.08
C LEU A 289 -8.18 -21.45 8.26
N CYS A 290 -9.23 -20.84 8.82
CA CYS A 290 -10.01 -19.80 8.16
C CYS A 290 -10.36 -18.70 9.18
N SER A 291 -10.14 -17.46 8.79
CA SER A 291 -10.63 -16.28 9.51
C SER A 291 -11.64 -15.53 8.64
N ILE A 292 -12.82 -15.25 9.21
CA ILE A 292 -13.89 -14.50 8.56
C ILE A 292 -13.99 -13.05 9.08
N THR A 293 -13.02 -12.63 9.89
CA THR A 293 -12.94 -11.25 10.38
C THR A 293 -12.68 -10.30 9.21
N GLY A 294 -13.17 -9.07 9.32
CA GLY A 294 -13.02 -8.00 8.33
C GLY A 294 -12.57 -6.74 9.01
#